data_AF-A0AAV1C1P1-F1
#
_entry.id   AF-A0AAV1C1P1-F1
#
_cell.length_a   1.000
_cell.length_b   1.000
_cell.length_c   1.000
_cell.angle_alpha   90.00
_cell.angle_beta   90.00
_cell.angle_gamma   90.00
#
_symmetry.space_group_name_H-M   'P 1'
#
loop_
_entity.id
_entity.type
_entity.pdbx_description
1 polymer ?
#
loop_
_entity_poly.entity_id
_entity_poly.type
_entity_poly.pdbx_seq_one_letter_code
_entity_poly.pdbx_strand_id
1 'polypeptide(L)'
;MAVAALQNSFTSLSLSSNSFLGQRFSVPLSPPQVAVTDKPCSISAKIKRWERKECKPNSLPVLHKMHVKIGDTVKIISGRDKGKIGEVYEIFKHNSTIKVKEINLKTKHVKSRGEDEPGKIIQIEAPIHSSNVMLYSKEKNVASRVGHKTLDNGKRVRYLIKTGEIIDSAENWKRAIKEKKEEKEVVAAS
;
A
#
# COMPACT_ATOMS: atom_id res chain seq x y z
N MET A 1 74.24 48.24 -46.38
CA MET A 1 72.77 48.40 -46.38
C MET A 1 72.22 47.34 -45.42
N ALA A 2 72.01 47.64 -44.14
CA ALA A 2 70.74 48.08 -43.51
C ALA A 2 69.60 47.07 -43.82
N VAL A 3 68.92 46.38 -42.88
CA VAL A 3 68.15 46.76 -41.67
C VAL A 3 67.85 45.46 -40.87
N ALA A 4 68.05 45.32 -39.55
CA ALA A 4 67.28 45.78 -38.38
C ALA A 4 65.99 44.97 -38.03
N ALA A 5 65.97 44.32 -36.85
CA ALA A 5 64.90 44.25 -35.82
C ALA A 5 65.26 43.13 -34.79
N LEU A 6 65.63 43.40 -33.53
CA LEU A 6 64.83 43.84 -32.35
C LEU A 6 63.75 42.80 -31.97
N GLN A 7 63.59 42.28 -30.74
CA GLN A 7 64.17 42.46 -29.40
C GLN A 7 63.77 41.22 -28.56
N ASN A 8 64.69 40.70 -27.74
CA ASN A 8 64.38 39.71 -26.71
C ASN A 8 64.05 40.41 -25.39
N SER A 9 62.92 40.05 -24.77
CA SER A 9 62.51 40.53 -23.46
C SER A 9 63.20 39.73 -22.34
N PHE A 10 64.06 40.40 -21.58
CA PHE A 10 64.52 40.00 -20.26
C PHE A 10 63.51 40.42 -19.18
N THR A 11 63.48 39.66 -18.08
CA THR A 11 63.20 40.03 -16.65
C THR A 11 62.47 38.86 -15.98
N SER A 12 62.71 38.45 -14.74
CA SER A 12 63.72 38.75 -13.73
C SER A 12 63.53 37.72 -12.61
N LEU A 13 64.62 37.10 -12.12
CA LEU A 13 64.61 36.29 -10.91
C LEU A 13 64.49 37.19 -9.68
N SER A 14 63.62 36.82 -8.72
CA SER A 14 63.71 37.31 -7.35
C SER A 14 63.43 36.17 -6.37
N LEU A 15 64.47 35.78 -5.63
CA LEU A 15 64.36 34.98 -4.41
C LEU A 15 64.12 35.94 -3.23
N SER A 16 63.10 35.66 -2.43
CA SER A 16 63.03 36.02 -1.01
C SER A 16 62.07 35.02 -0.36
N SER A 17 62.56 34.10 0.46
CA SER A 17 62.78 34.21 1.91
C SER A 17 61.77 33.32 2.64
N ASN A 18 62.29 32.26 3.25
CA ASN A 18 61.57 31.34 4.13
C ASN A 18 60.78 32.11 5.20
N SER A 19 59.46 31.93 5.24
CA SER A 19 58.66 32.21 6.42
C SER A 19 57.91 30.96 6.84
N PHE A 20 58.34 30.49 8.00
CA PHE A 20 57.79 29.46 8.83
C PHE A 20 56.40 29.88 9.33
N LEU A 21 55.34 29.44 8.67
CA LEU A 21 54.01 29.43 9.25
C LEU A 21 53.31 28.13 8.83
N GLY A 22 52.89 27.39 9.86
CA GLY A 22 52.39 26.03 9.75
C GLY A 22 51.31 25.89 8.68
N GLN A 23 51.44 24.81 7.90
CA GLN A 23 50.35 24.34 7.07
C GLN A 23 49.16 23.99 7.96
N ARG A 24 48.23 24.92 8.11
CA ARG A 24 46.85 24.57 8.45
C ARG A 24 46.34 23.81 7.24
N PHE A 25 46.26 22.48 7.35
CA PHE A 25 45.47 21.67 6.44
C PHE A 25 44.09 22.32 6.34
N SER A 26 43.77 22.88 5.17
CA SER A 26 42.41 23.27 4.85
C SER A 26 41.60 22.00 4.76
N VAL A 27 40.91 21.66 5.85
CA VAL A 27 39.84 20.67 5.81
C VAL A 27 38.86 21.17 4.74
N PRO A 28 38.53 20.37 3.71
CA PRO A 28 37.58 20.81 2.70
C PRO A 28 36.26 21.14 3.40
N LEU A 29 35.88 22.42 3.35
CA LEU A 29 34.63 22.90 3.90
C LEU A 29 33.49 22.60 2.92
N SER A 30 33.29 21.32 2.63
CA SER A 30 32.04 20.82 2.11
C SER A 30 31.87 19.39 2.58
N PRO A 31 30.91 19.10 3.49
CA PRO A 31 30.48 17.72 3.65
C PRO A 31 30.10 17.19 2.26
N PRO A 32 30.38 15.92 1.91
CA PRO A 32 29.82 15.35 0.70
C PRO A 32 28.32 15.60 0.77
N GLN A 33 27.78 16.31 -0.24
CA GLN A 33 26.35 16.43 -0.37
C GLN A 33 25.84 15.03 -0.61
N VAL A 34 25.44 14.35 0.47
CA VAL A 34 24.56 13.21 0.37
C VAL A 34 23.35 13.79 -0.33
N ALA A 35 23.16 13.42 -1.59
CA ALA A 35 21.92 13.66 -2.29
C ALA A 35 20.86 12.89 -1.50
N VAL A 36 20.31 13.54 -0.48
CA VAL A 36 19.04 13.14 0.10
C VAL A 36 18.08 13.40 -1.04
N THR A 37 17.86 12.36 -1.83
CA THR A 37 16.66 12.26 -2.63
C THR A 37 15.56 12.16 -1.59
N ASP A 38 15.15 13.33 -1.09
CA ASP A 38 13.92 13.51 -0.36
C ASP A 38 12.83 13.11 -1.34
N LYS A 39 12.57 11.80 -1.40
CA LYS A 39 11.34 11.28 -1.98
C LYS A 39 10.27 12.10 -1.29
N PRO A 40 9.52 12.97 -2.01
CA PRO A 40 8.55 13.83 -1.38
C PRO A 40 7.70 12.92 -0.51
N CYS A 41 7.73 13.19 0.80
CA CYS A 41 7.13 12.30 1.79
C CYS A 41 5.67 12.18 1.38
N SER A 42 5.32 11.08 0.71
CA SER A 42 3.94 10.84 0.34
C SER A 42 3.22 10.89 1.67
N ILE A 43 2.29 11.84 1.83
CA ILE A 43 1.52 12.01 3.06
C ILE A 43 0.63 10.76 3.17
N SER A 44 1.25 9.65 3.53
CA SER A 44 0.62 8.52 4.15
C SER A 44 0.26 9.06 5.52
N ALA A 45 -1.04 9.07 5.83
CA ALA A 45 -1.51 9.47 7.13
C ALA A 45 -0.68 8.72 8.18
N LYS A 46 0.14 9.43 8.96
CA LYS A 46 0.96 8.82 10.00
C LYS A 46 0.00 8.22 11.02
N ILE A 47 0.03 6.90 11.16
CA ILE A 47 -0.76 6.21 12.18
C ILE A 47 -0.33 6.76 13.55
N LYS A 48 -1.31 7.10 14.40
CA LYS A 48 -1.04 7.50 15.78
C LYS A 48 -0.22 6.42 16.48
N ARG A 49 0.73 6.81 17.33
CA ARG A 49 1.68 5.87 17.94
C ARG A 49 1.00 4.70 18.67
N TRP A 50 -0.15 4.96 19.30
CA TRP A 50 -0.94 3.97 20.05
C TRP A 50 -1.94 3.17 19.20
N GLU A 51 -2.21 3.56 17.95
CA GLU A 51 -3.08 2.83 17.02
C GLU A 51 -2.29 1.87 16.12
N ARG A 52 -1.02 1.60 16.47
CA ARG A 52 -0.18 0.65 15.76
C ARG A 52 -0.66 -0.78 16.02
N LYS A 53 -0.28 -1.69 15.13
CA LYS A 53 -0.63 -3.11 15.26
C LYS A 53 -0.06 -3.66 16.56
N GLU A 54 -0.91 -4.34 17.31
CA GLU A 54 -0.48 -5.13 18.46
C GLU A 54 0.41 -6.28 17.99
N CYS A 55 1.51 -6.52 18.69
CA CYS A 55 2.50 -7.54 18.35
C CYS A 55 2.67 -8.53 19.50
N LYS A 56 2.89 -9.79 19.14
CA LYS A 56 3.30 -10.87 20.04
C LYS A 56 4.77 -10.71 20.44
N PRO A 57 5.26 -11.47 21.45
CA PRO A 57 6.68 -11.45 21.85
C PRO A 57 7.65 -11.76 20.70
N ASN A 58 7.22 -12.57 19.73
CA ASN A 58 8.00 -12.89 18.53
C ASN A 58 7.87 -11.85 17.40
N SER A 59 7.44 -10.62 17.71
CA SER A 59 7.21 -9.50 16.80
C SER A 59 6.08 -9.64 15.76
N LEU A 60 5.43 -10.82 15.65
CA LEU A 60 4.32 -11.01 14.71
C LEU A 60 3.06 -10.26 15.17
N PRO A 61 2.26 -9.71 14.24
CA PRO A 61 1.03 -9.02 14.61
C PRO A 61 0.00 -10.00 15.19
N VAL A 62 -0.80 -9.52 16.13
CA VAL A 62 -2.00 -10.23 16.62
C VAL A 62 -3.06 -10.18 15.51
N LEU A 63 -3.66 -11.34 15.20
CA LEU A 63 -4.66 -11.48 14.15
C LEU A 63 -5.98 -11.92 14.74
N HIS A 64 -7.06 -11.28 14.30
CA HIS A 64 -8.41 -11.59 14.73
C HIS A 64 -9.00 -12.68 13.84
N LYS A 65 -9.70 -13.64 14.45
CA LYS A 65 -10.45 -14.67 13.73
C LYS A 65 -11.75 -14.06 13.22
N MET A 66 -11.99 -14.17 11.91
CA MET A 66 -13.15 -13.58 11.22
C MET A 66 -14.02 -14.67 10.60
N HIS A 67 -15.32 -14.42 10.45
CA HIS A 67 -16.28 -15.37 9.86
C HIS A 67 -16.37 -15.33 8.33
N VAL A 68 -15.78 -14.30 7.70
CA VAL A 68 -15.86 -14.02 6.25
C VAL A 68 -14.55 -14.36 5.54
N LYS A 69 -14.63 -14.77 4.27
CA LYS A 69 -13.51 -15.02 3.36
C LYS A 69 -13.60 -14.12 2.12
N ILE A 70 -12.50 -14.03 1.38
CA ILE A 70 -12.43 -13.31 0.11
C ILE A 70 -13.33 -14.02 -0.92
N GLY A 71 -14.08 -13.26 -1.70
CA GLY A 71 -15.08 -13.77 -2.65
C GLY A 71 -16.44 -14.10 -2.02
N ASP A 72 -16.61 -13.93 -0.71
CA ASP A 72 -17.93 -14.10 -0.09
C ASP A 72 -18.85 -12.94 -0.49
N THR A 73 -20.11 -13.24 -0.81
CA THR A 73 -21.17 -12.23 -0.99
C THR A 73 -21.79 -11.91 0.36
N VAL A 74 -21.83 -10.63 0.71
CA VAL A 74 -22.27 -10.15 2.02
C VAL A 74 -23.30 -9.04 1.90
N LYS A 75 -24.19 -8.97 2.89
CA LYS A 75 -25.14 -7.87 3.10
C LYS A 75 -24.71 -7.04 4.30
N ILE A 76 -24.77 -5.73 4.17
CA ILE A 76 -24.41 -4.79 5.23
C ILE A 76 -25.58 -4.63 6.19
N ILE A 77 -25.31 -4.78 7.49
CA ILE A 77 -26.28 -4.75 8.58
C ILE A 77 -26.35 -3.35 9.20
N SER A 78 -25.19 -2.69 9.32
CA SER A 78 -25.02 -1.42 10.03
C SER A 78 -24.06 -0.50 9.29
N GLY A 79 -24.26 0.81 9.45
CA GLY A 79 -23.48 1.87 8.80
C GLY A 79 -24.26 2.60 7.70
N ARG A 80 -23.55 3.49 6.98
CA ARG A 80 -24.11 4.35 5.93
C ARG A 80 -24.76 3.56 4.79
N ASP A 81 -24.19 2.41 4.45
CA ASP A 81 -24.61 1.57 3.33
C ASP A 81 -25.47 0.37 3.77
N LYS A 82 -26.20 0.51 4.88
CA LYS A 82 -27.07 -0.55 5.41
C LYS A 82 -28.03 -1.07 4.33
N GLY A 83 -28.11 -2.39 4.20
CA GLY A 83 -29.01 -3.08 3.27
C GLY A 83 -28.41 -3.38 1.90
N LYS A 84 -27.34 -2.67 1.49
CA LYS A 84 -26.64 -2.99 0.24
C LYS A 84 -25.93 -4.35 0.33
N ILE A 85 -25.78 -4.97 -0.82
CA ILE A 85 -25.15 -6.28 -1.00
C ILE A 85 -23.91 -6.07 -1.85
N GLY A 86 -22.82 -6.76 -1.54
CA GLY A 86 -21.61 -6.71 -2.35
C GLY A 86 -20.68 -7.89 -2.07
N GLU A 87 -19.61 -7.95 -2.84
CA GLU A 87 -18.59 -8.99 -2.76
C GLU A 87 -17.34 -8.50 -2.02
N VAL A 88 -16.79 -9.34 -1.15
CA VAL A 88 -15.57 -9.04 -0.41
C VAL A 88 -14.34 -9.27 -1.28
N TYR A 89 -13.56 -8.23 -1.51
CA TYR A 89 -12.32 -8.32 -2.30
C TYR A 89 -11.05 -8.34 -1.42
N GLU A 90 -11.01 -7.56 -0.33
CA GLU A 90 -9.85 -7.52 0.59
C GLU A 90 -10.27 -7.69 2.05
N ILE A 91 -9.40 -8.33 2.84
CA ILE A 91 -9.61 -8.57 4.28
C ILE A 91 -8.36 -8.16 5.08
N PHE A 92 -8.57 -7.34 6.12
CA PHE A 92 -7.54 -6.91 7.06
C PHE A 92 -7.75 -7.55 8.44
N LYS A 93 -7.11 -8.69 8.66
CA LYS A 93 -7.27 -9.49 9.90
C LYS A 93 -6.78 -8.83 11.19
N HIS A 94 -5.88 -7.85 11.10
CA HIS A 94 -5.36 -7.15 12.28
C HIS A 94 -6.37 -6.16 12.87
N ASN A 95 -7.19 -5.52 12.01
CA ASN A 95 -8.23 -4.58 12.44
C ASN A 95 -9.64 -5.21 12.42
N SER A 96 -9.76 -6.48 12.01
CA SER A 96 -11.05 -7.15 11.77
C SER A 96 -11.94 -6.40 10.76
N THR A 97 -11.34 -5.75 9.76
CA THR A 97 -12.04 -4.99 8.72
C THR A 97 -11.94 -5.66 7.36
N ILE A 98 -12.90 -5.34 6.49
CA ILE A 98 -13.01 -5.86 5.12
C ILE A 98 -13.29 -4.72 4.15
N LYS A 99 -12.91 -4.88 2.88
CA LYS A 99 -13.39 -4.03 1.78
C LYS A 99 -14.37 -4.81 0.92
N VAL A 100 -15.43 -4.13 0.54
CA VAL A 100 -16.50 -4.68 -0.29
C VAL A 100 -16.62 -3.79 -1.53
N LYS A 101 -16.77 -4.39 -2.72
CA LYS A 101 -16.88 -3.67 -3.99
C LYS A 101 -18.06 -2.67 -3.94
N GLU A 102 -17.86 -1.46 -4.47
CA GLU A 102 -18.87 -0.39 -4.62
C GLU A 102 -19.57 0.07 -3.32
N ILE A 103 -18.97 -0.22 -2.16
CA ILE A 103 -19.55 0.04 -0.85
C ILE A 103 -18.60 0.92 -0.03
N ASN A 104 -19.16 1.83 0.78
CA ASN A 104 -18.42 2.78 1.61
C ASN A 104 -17.42 3.60 0.79
N LEU A 105 -17.89 4.12 -0.34
CA LEU A 105 -17.12 4.95 -1.25
C LEU A 105 -16.78 6.29 -0.58
N LYS A 106 -15.50 6.66 -0.69
CA LYS A 106 -14.97 7.95 -0.24
C LYS A 106 -14.27 8.65 -1.38
N THR A 107 -14.55 9.93 -1.53
CA THR A 107 -13.89 10.79 -2.51
C THR A 107 -12.48 11.12 -2.03
N LYS A 108 -11.47 10.72 -2.80
CA LYS A 108 -10.07 11.03 -2.57
C LYS A 108 -9.55 11.91 -3.70
N HIS A 109 -9.09 13.10 -3.34
CA HIS A 109 -8.37 13.99 -4.25
C HIS A 109 -6.94 13.48 -4.38
N VAL A 110 -6.53 13.13 -5.60
CA VAL A 110 -5.17 12.69 -5.91
C VAL A 110 -4.47 13.85 -6.61
N LYS A 111 -3.44 14.37 -5.96
CA LYS A 111 -2.57 15.40 -6.54
C LYS A 111 -1.77 14.79 -7.71
N SER A 112 -1.57 15.58 -8.75
CA SER A 112 -0.64 15.27 -9.84
C SER A 112 0.75 14.94 -9.28
N ARG A 113 1.41 13.92 -9.83
CA ARG A 113 2.75 13.48 -9.42
C ARG A 113 3.84 13.81 -10.45
N GLY A 114 3.45 14.14 -11.68
CA GLY A 114 4.35 14.47 -12.78
C GLY A 114 3.58 15.18 -13.89
N GLU A 115 4.30 15.71 -14.87
CA GLU A 115 3.75 16.50 -15.98
C GLU A 115 2.71 15.72 -16.79
N ASP A 116 2.86 14.40 -16.88
CA ASP A 116 1.98 13.51 -17.66
C ASP A 116 0.70 13.06 -16.92
N GLU A 117 0.60 13.28 -15.59
CA GLU A 117 -0.55 12.82 -14.79
C GLU A 117 -1.32 14.00 -14.21
N PRO A 118 -2.44 14.44 -14.82
CA PRO A 118 -3.28 15.49 -14.24
C PRO A 118 -3.89 15.02 -12.91
N GLY A 119 -4.18 15.98 -12.02
CA GLY A 119 -4.88 15.69 -10.76
C GLY A 119 -6.27 15.11 -11.01
N LYS A 120 -6.65 14.10 -10.21
CA LYS A 120 -7.92 13.37 -10.38
C LYS A 120 -8.70 13.28 -9.07
N ILE A 121 -10.03 13.29 -9.19
CA ILE A 121 -10.96 13.00 -8.09
C ILE A 121 -11.39 11.55 -8.23
N ILE A 122 -10.89 10.68 -7.36
CA ILE A 122 -11.13 9.23 -7.42
C ILE A 122 -12.06 8.84 -6.27
N GLN A 123 -13.01 7.95 -6.55
CA GLN A 123 -13.79 7.30 -5.50
C GLN A 123 -13.10 5.99 -5.11
N ILE A 124 -12.82 5.80 -3.83
CA ILE A 124 -12.18 4.59 -3.30
C ILE A 124 -13.06 3.93 -2.25
N GLU A 125 -13.09 2.60 -2.23
CA GLU A 125 -13.77 1.84 -1.20
C GLU A 125 -13.00 1.89 0.11
N ALA A 126 -13.67 2.33 1.17
CA ALA A 126 -13.12 2.33 2.51
C ALA A 126 -13.50 1.05 3.28
N PRO A 127 -12.60 0.56 4.16
CA PRO A 127 -12.85 -0.65 4.93
C PRO A 127 -14.05 -0.49 5.89
N ILE A 128 -14.81 -1.56 6.05
CA ILE A 128 -15.92 -1.72 7.01
C ILE A 128 -15.53 -2.79 8.03
N HIS A 129 -15.98 -2.64 9.28
CA HIS A 129 -15.77 -3.67 10.30
C HIS A 129 -16.58 -4.94 10.01
N SER A 130 -15.97 -6.10 10.20
CA SER A 130 -16.56 -7.39 9.82
C SER A 130 -17.84 -7.75 10.57
N SER A 131 -18.05 -7.24 11.78
CA SER A 131 -19.29 -7.44 12.53
C SER A 131 -20.51 -6.80 11.85
N ASN A 132 -20.30 -5.80 10.99
CA ASN A 132 -21.37 -5.06 10.32
C ASN A 132 -21.85 -5.75 9.05
N VAL A 133 -21.35 -6.96 8.75
CA VAL A 133 -21.74 -7.73 7.56
C VAL A 133 -22.22 -9.14 7.90
N MET A 134 -23.25 -9.58 7.16
CA MET A 134 -23.79 -10.94 7.20
C MET A 134 -23.57 -11.61 5.84
N LEU A 135 -23.35 -12.93 5.84
CA LEU A 135 -23.29 -13.70 4.59
C LEU A 135 -24.67 -13.72 3.94
N TYR A 136 -24.67 -13.60 2.61
CA TYR A 136 -25.87 -13.49 1.81
C TYR A 136 -25.97 -14.65 0.82
N SER A 137 -27.10 -15.36 0.85
CA SER A 137 -27.46 -16.34 -0.18
C SER A 137 -28.04 -15.62 -1.39
N LYS A 138 -27.43 -15.80 -2.56
CA LYS A 138 -27.99 -15.28 -3.83
C LYS A 138 -29.22 -16.07 -4.28
N GLU A 139 -29.28 -17.36 -3.95
CA GLU A 139 -30.37 -18.25 -4.36
C GLU A 139 -31.68 -17.88 -3.69
N LYS A 140 -31.63 -17.69 -2.36
CA LYS A 140 -32.83 -17.45 -1.54
C LYS A 140 -33.01 -15.98 -1.17
N ASN A 141 -32.07 -15.11 -1.53
CA ASN A 141 -32.04 -13.69 -1.19
C ASN A 141 -32.11 -13.40 0.32
N VAL A 142 -31.58 -14.31 1.14
CA VAL A 142 -31.60 -14.22 2.61
C VAL A 142 -30.20 -14.03 3.15
N ALA A 143 -30.05 -13.02 4.03
CA ALA A 143 -28.89 -12.86 4.89
C ALA A 143 -29.02 -13.72 6.15
N SER A 144 -27.95 -14.45 6.50
CA SER A 144 -27.99 -15.34 7.67
C SER A 144 -26.64 -15.50 8.38
N ARG A 145 -26.71 -16.04 9.60
CA ARG A 145 -25.54 -16.44 10.38
C ARG A 145 -24.94 -17.73 9.82
N VAL A 146 -23.64 -17.93 10.09
CA VAL A 146 -22.88 -19.07 9.59
C VAL A 146 -22.75 -20.18 10.64
N GLY A 147 -22.97 -21.41 10.22
CA GLY A 147 -22.67 -22.64 10.97
C GLY A 147 -21.53 -23.42 10.31
N HIS A 148 -21.06 -24.46 10.98
CA HIS A 148 -20.04 -25.38 10.46
C HIS A 148 -20.59 -26.81 10.42
N LYS A 149 -20.39 -27.50 9.29
CA LYS A 149 -20.80 -28.89 9.09
C LYS A 149 -19.63 -29.70 8.52
N THR A 150 -19.54 -30.97 8.88
CA THR A 150 -18.62 -31.92 8.27
C THR A 150 -19.37 -32.70 7.19
N LEU A 151 -18.82 -32.73 5.97
CA LEU A 151 -19.35 -33.53 4.86
C LEU A 151 -18.85 -34.97 4.97
N ASP A 152 -19.50 -35.88 4.24
CA ASP A 152 -19.13 -37.31 4.21
C ASP A 152 -17.69 -37.54 3.72
N ASN A 153 -17.20 -36.62 2.89
CA ASN A 153 -15.80 -36.55 2.44
C ASN A 153 -14.79 -36.19 3.53
N GLY A 154 -15.21 -36.02 4.79
CA GLY A 154 -14.38 -35.58 5.92
C GLY A 154 -14.04 -34.08 5.94
N LYS A 155 -14.49 -33.30 4.95
CA LYS A 155 -14.20 -31.86 4.83
C LYS A 155 -15.15 -31.04 5.70
N ARG A 156 -14.60 -30.11 6.48
CA ARG A 156 -15.37 -29.13 7.27
C ARG A 156 -15.69 -27.90 6.42
N VAL A 157 -16.97 -27.59 6.28
CA VAL A 157 -17.49 -26.49 5.46
C VAL A 157 -18.36 -25.53 6.25
N ARG A 158 -18.45 -24.29 5.79
CA ARG A 158 -19.43 -23.30 6.27
C ARG A 158 -20.78 -23.47 5.57
N TYR A 159 -21.86 -23.35 6.34
CA TYR A 159 -23.22 -23.33 5.80
C TYR A 159 -24.04 -22.18 6.41
N LEU A 160 -25.07 -21.74 5.71
CA LEU A 160 -26.01 -20.72 6.15
C LEU A 160 -27.09 -21.36 7.02
N ILE A 161 -27.28 -20.87 8.25
CA ILE A 161 -28.18 -21.51 9.22
C ILE A 161 -29.65 -21.42 8.77
N LYS A 162 -30.05 -20.30 8.14
CA LYS A 162 -31.45 -20.11 7.73
C LYS A 162 -31.83 -20.93 6.49
N THR A 163 -30.87 -21.17 5.59
CA THR A 163 -31.16 -21.78 4.29
C THR A 163 -30.65 -23.20 4.15
N GLY A 164 -29.69 -23.62 4.99
CA GLY A 164 -28.98 -24.89 4.89
C GLY A 164 -27.92 -24.93 3.77
N GLU A 165 -27.75 -23.84 3.03
CA GLU A 165 -26.87 -23.77 1.85
C GLU A 165 -25.39 -23.78 2.25
N ILE A 166 -24.58 -24.55 1.52
CA ILE A 166 -23.13 -24.65 1.73
C ILE A 166 -22.43 -23.54 0.92
N ILE A 167 -21.56 -22.78 1.58
CA ILE A 167 -20.92 -21.59 1.00
C ILE A 167 -19.52 -21.91 0.44
N ASP A 168 -18.81 -22.80 1.13
CA ASP A 168 -17.42 -23.11 0.81
C ASP A 168 -17.35 -24.17 -0.30
N SER A 169 -16.99 -23.76 -1.52
CA SER A 169 -16.69 -24.70 -2.61
C SER A 169 -15.19 -25.01 -2.65
N ALA A 170 -14.83 -26.25 -3.02
CA ALA A 170 -13.44 -26.72 -3.03
C ALA A 170 -12.53 -25.94 -4.02
N GLU A 171 -13.13 -25.27 -5.00
CA GLU A 171 -12.44 -24.54 -6.06
C GLU A 171 -12.31 -23.04 -5.80
N ASN A 172 -12.96 -22.51 -4.77
CA ASN A 172 -13.01 -21.05 -4.54
C ASN A 172 -11.61 -20.43 -4.41
N TRP A 173 -10.66 -21.14 -3.79
CA TRP A 173 -9.28 -20.66 -3.66
C TRP A 173 -8.54 -20.62 -5.01
N LYS A 174 -8.83 -21.55 -5.93
CA LYS A 174 -8.23 -21.54 -7.28
C LYS A 174 -8.75 -20.35 -8.09
N ARG A 175 -10.07 -20.09 -8.00
CA ARG A 175 -10.71 -18.95 -8.65
C ARG A 175 -10.14 -17.62 -8.15
N ALA A 176 -10.03 -17.45 -6.84
CA ALA A 176 -9.43 -16.26 -6.23
C ALA A 176 -7.97 -16.03 -6.64
N ILE A 177 -7.16 -17.10 -6.79
CA ILE A 177 -5.78 -16.97 -7.28
C ILE A 177 -5.75 -16.57 -8.75
N LYS A 178 -6.61 -17.17 -9.58
CA LYS A 178 -6.72 -16.87 -11.01
C LYS A 178 -7.11 -15.42 -11.24
N GLU A 179 -8.19 -14.95 -10.60
CA GLU A 179 -8.65 -13.56 -10.67
C GLU A 179 -7.55 -12.58 -10.27
N LYS A 180 -6.84 -12.87 -9.17
CA LYS A 180 -5.72 -12.03 -8.71
C LYS A 180 -4.53 -12.02 -9.68
N LYS A 181 -4.35 -13.07 -10.48
CA LYS A 181 -3.31 -13.11 -11.52
C LYS A 181 -3.72 -12.25 -12.70
N GLU A 182 -4.96 -12.40 -13.17
CA GLU A 182 -5.53 -11.61 -14.27
C GLU A 182 -5.53 -10.11 -13.95
N GLU A 183 -5.93 -9.71 -12.74
CA GLU A 183 -5.88 -8.31 -12.30
C GLU A 183 -4.45 -7.74 -12.34
N LYS A 184 -3.45 -8.53 -11.96
CA LYS A 184 -2.05 -8.08 -12.03
C LYS A 184 -1.54 -7.95 -13.46
N GLU A 185 -1.95 -8.84 -14.35
CA GLU A 185 -1.58 -8.78 -15.77
C GLU A 185 -2.20 -7.55 -16.44
N VAL A 186 -3.48 -7.24 -16.14
CA VAL A 186 -4.15 -6.02 -16.63
C VAL A 186 -3.44 -4.76 -16.12
N VAL A 187 -3.11 -4.69 -14.82
CA VAL A 187 -2.40 -3.54 -14.24
C VAL A 187 -0.98 -3.41 -14.79
N ALA A 188 -0.31 -4.50 -15.16
CA ALA A 188 1.02 -4.44 -15.77
C ALA A 188 0.98 -4.03 -17.26
N ALA A 189 -0.14 -4.26 -17.94
CA ALA A 189 -0.35 -3.87 -19.33
C ALA A 189 -0.88 -2.43 -19.49
N SER A 190 -1.30 -1.80 -18.38
CA SER A 190 -1.85 -0.44 -18.31
C SER A 190 -0.79 0.54 -17.83
#